data_AF-A0A7X7TW58-F1
#
_entry.id   AF-A0A7X7TW58-F1
#
_cell.length_a   1.000
_cell.length_b   1.000
_cell.length_c   1.000
_cell.angle_alpha   90.00
_cell.angle_beta   90.00
_cell.angle_gamma   90.00
#
_symmetry.space_group_name_H-M   'P 1'
#
loop_
_entity.id
_entity.type
_entity.pdbx_description
1 polymer ?
#
loop_
_entity_poly.entity_id
_entity_poly.type
_entity_poly.pdbx_seq_one_letter_code
_entity_poly.pdbx_strand_id
1 'polypeptide(L)'
;MKKRKGLTLVEVVVSVLITAMVTMATFSIFTSSMVSQKKSDKREISGLAIKMVQEALKNYVTSDTSGSLISAPQGSWRFCINFVDVGNQCDTYTGWALQAGNHNITNILQSEPFKTKLCNGSVANCSFTYTITDSDCGFGWGLNACKQVSFTLNYPD
;
A
#
# COMPACT_ATOMS: atom_id res chain seq x y z
N MET A 1 62.10 -22.78 27.95
CA MET A 1 60.68 -22.76 27.54
C MET A 1 59.84 -22.14 28.66
N LYS A 2 59.27 -20.95 28.46
CA LYS A 2 58.36 -20.33 29.45
C LYS A 2 57.03 -21.09 29.44
N LYS A 3 56.71 -21.80 30.54
CA LYS A 3 55.38 -22.40 30.76
C LYS A 3 54.32 -21.28 30.80
N ARG A 4 53.35 -21.33 29.89
CA ARG A 4 52.17 -20.44 29.93
C ARG A 4 51.33 -20.81 31.16
N LYS A 5 50.98 -19.82 31.99
CA LYS A 5 50.05 -20.03 33.11
C LYS A 5 48.68 -20.40 32.52
N GLY A 6 48.11 -21.51 32.96
CA GLY A 6 46.77 -21.93 32.54
C GLY A 6 45.72 -20.89 32.90
N LEU A 7 44.73 -20.72 32.03
CA LEU A 7 43.58 -19.85 32.28
C LEU A 7 42.85 -20.30 33.55
N THR A 8 42.49 -19.35 34.41
CA THR A 8 41.65 -19.64 35.57
C THR A 8 40.22 -19.88 35.11
N LEU A 9 39.51 -20.82 35.74
CA LEU A 9 38.13 -21.17 35.37
C LEU A 9 37.20 -19.94 35.35
N VAL A 10 37.45 -18.98 36.26
CA VAL A 10 36.73 -17.71 36.34
C VAL A 10 36.90 -16.87 35.06
N GLU A 11 38.10 -16.81 34.49
CA GLU A 11 38.40 -16.02 33.29
C GLU A 11 37.67 -16.59 32.04
N VAL A 12 37.59 -17.91 31.95
CA VAL A 12 36.82 -18.59 30.88
C VAL A 12 35.32 -18.35 31.05
N VAL A 13 34.80 -18.44 32.28
CA VAL A 13 33.36 -18.21 32.53
C VAL A 13 32.97 -16.76 32.24
N VAL A 14 33.79 -15.78 32.66
CA VAL A 14 33.52 -14.36 32.39
C VAL A 14 33.60 -14.05 30.90
N SER A 15 34.59 -14.60 30.17
CA SER A 15 34.68 -14.40 28.72
C SER A 15 33.50 -15.03 27.95
N VAL A 16 33.01 -16.19 28.38
CA VAL A 16 31.81 -16.82 27.81
C VAL A 16 30.55 -15.98 28.10
N LEU A 17 30.41 -15.44 29.31
CA LEU A 17 29.27 -14.57 29.64
C LEU A 17 29.27 -13.29 28.82
N ILE A 18 30.43 -12.63 28.67
CA ILE A 18 30.55 -11.40 27.87
C ILE A 18 30.24 -11.69 26.40
N THR A 19 30.78 -12.77 25.84
CA THR A 19 30.50 -13.15 24.44
C THR A 19 29.04 -13.54 24.21
N ALA A 20 28.39 -14.20 25.16
CA ALA A 20 26.96 -14.50 25.09
C ALA A 20 26.10 -13.21 25.08
N MET A 21 26.42 -12.23 25.94
CA MET A 21 25.69 -10.95 25.96
C MET A 21 25.86 -10.16 24.66
N VAL A 22 27.08 -10.10 24.12
CA VAL A 22 27.37 -9.38 22.87
C VAL A 22 26.68 -10.06 21.67
N THR A 23 26.66 -11.39 21.62
CA THR A 23 25.98 -12.12 20.53
C THR A 23 24.46 -11.92 20.58
N MET A 24 23.84 -11.94 21.77
CA MET A 24 22.40 -11.62 21.91
C MET A 24 22.08 -10.18 21.52
N ALA A 25 22.91 -9.21 21.93
CA ALA A 25 22.71 -7.81 21.60
C ALA A 25 22.79 -7.56 20.08
N THR A 26 23.79 -8.13 19.41
CA THR A 26 23.94 -8.00 17.96
C THR A 26 22.78 -8.66 17.20
N PHE A 27 22.37 -9.87 17.59
CA PHE A 27 21.22 -10.55 16.97
C PHE A 27 19.90 -9.76 17.14
N SER A 28 19.71 -9.15 18.31
CA SER A 28 18.54 -8.30 18.58
C SER A 28 18.49 -7.07 17.66
N ILE A 29 19.64 -6.45 17.40
CA ILE A 29 19.74 -5.31 16.47
C ILE A 29 19.46 -5.75 15.03
N PHE A 30 20.02 -6.87 14.59
CA PHE A 30 19.81 -7.39 13.24
C PHE A 30 18.34 -7.75 12.98
N THR A 31 17.70 -8.48 13.90
CA THR A 31 16.28 -8.85 13.79
C THR A 31 15.38 -7.61 13.78
N SER A 32 15.64 -6.64 14.66
CA SER A 32 14.89 -5.36 14.70
C SER A 32 15.02 -4.59 13.39
N SER A 33 16.22 -4.56 12.80
CA SER A 33 16.47 -3.85 11.53
C SER A 33 15.73 -4.48 10.35
N MET A 34 15.70 -5.82 10.28
CA MET A 34 15.00 -6.54 9.20
C MET A 34 13.48 -6.34 9.24
N VAL A 35 12.87 -6.34 10.43
CA VAL A 35 11.44 -6.06 10.58
C VAL A 35 11.12 -4.62 10.17
N SER A 36 11.97 -3.67 10.55
CA SER A 36 11.83 -2.26 10.16
C SER A 36 11.89 -2.07 8.65
N GLN A 37 12.80 -2.75 7.95
CA GLN A 37 12.93 -2.67 6.49
C GLN A 37 11.69 -3.23 5.79
N LYS A 38 11.24 -4.44 6.16
CA LYS A 38 10.03 -5.04 5.55
C LYS A 38 8.80 -4.16 5.69
N LYS A 39 8.61 -3.56 6.87
CA LYS A 39 7.50 -2.64 7.12
C LYS A 39 7.62 -1.35 6.29
N SER A 40 8.84 -0.83 6.14
CA SER A 40 9.11 0.33 5.29
C SER A 40 8.79 0.05 3.82
N ASP A 41 9.23 -1.10 3.31
CA ASP A 41 8.99 -1.50 1.92
C ASP A 41 7.49 -1.64 1.62
N LYS A 42 6.73 -2.28 2.53
CA LYS A 42 5.26 -2.37 2.40
C LYS A 42 4.60 -1.00 2.40
N ARG A 43 5.06 -0.08 3.25
CA ARG A 43 4.54 1.29 3.27
C ARG A 43 4.83 2.03 1.97
N GLU A 44 6.03 1.91 1.42
CA GLU A 44 6.40 2.54 0.14
C GLU A 44 5.54 2.01 -1.01
N ILE A 45 5.38 0.69 -1.10
CA ILE A 45 4.58 0.04 -2.15
C ILE A 45 3.10 0.38 -2.00
N SER A 46 2.59 0.47 -0.76
CA SER A 46 1.21 0.91 -0.50
C SER A 46 0.99 2.34 -0.99
N GLY A 47 1.97 3.23 -0.80
CA GLY A 47 1.93 4.60 -1.30
C GLY A 47 1.94 4.66 -2.82
N LEU A 48 2.70 3.78 -3.48
CA LEU A 48 2.72 3.66 -4.93
C LEU A 48 1.37 3.21 -5.48
N ALA A 49 0.74 2.20 -4.87
CA ALA A 49 -0.59 1.72 -5.25
C ALA A 49 -1.63 2.85 -5.18
N ILE A 50 -1.63 3.63 -4.08
CA ILE A 50 -2.54 4.77 -3.91
C ILE A 50 -2.28 5.86 -4.94
N LYS A 51 -1.01 6.23 -5.17
CA LYS A 51 -0.65 7.27 -6.16
C LYS A 51 -1.08 6.90 -7.57
N MET A 52 -0.88 5.65 -7.96
CA MET A 52 -1.28 5.16 -9.28
C MET A 52 -2.79 5.28 -9.49
N VAL A 53 -3.59 4.87 -8.50
CA VAL A 53 -5.05 5.01 -8.56
C VAL A 53 -5.46 6.49 -8.56
N GLN A 54 -4.80 7.32 -7.75
CA GLN A 54 -5.04 8.76 -7.72
C GLN A 54 -4.76 9.43 -9.07
N GLU A 55 -3.65 9.09 -9.73
CA GLU A 55 -3.32 9.60 -11.07
C GLU A 55 -4.32 9.14 -12.12
N ALA A 56 -4.71 7.87 -12.08
CA ALA A 56 -5.74 7.35 -12.97
C ALA A 56 -7.08 8.08 -12.77
N LEU A 57 -7.53 8.29 -11.53
CA LEU A 57 -8.76 9.04 -11.23
C LEU A 57 -8.67 10.51 -11.64
N LYS A 58 -7.51 11.16 -11.51
CA LYS A 58 -7.31 12.53 -12.01
C LYS A 58 -7.51 12.61 -13.52
N ASN A 59 -7.04 11.61 -14.28
CA ASN A 59 -7.25 11.58 -15.73
C ASN A 59 -8.75 11.56 -16.10
N TYR A 60 -9.60 10.92 -15.28
CA TYR A 60 -11.06 10.94 -15.49
C TYR A 60 -11.69 12.32 -15.20
N VAL A 61 -11.07 13.15 -14.35
CA VAL A 61 -11.53 14.53 -14.10
C VAL A 61 -11.09 15.45 -15.25
N THR A 62 -9.91 15.23 -15.84
CA THR A 62 -9.32 16.14 -16.83
C THR A 62 -9.62 15.77 -18.30
N SER A 63 -10.09 14.55 -18.58
CA SER A 63 -10.39 14.11 -19.95
C SER A 63 -11.68 14.68 -20.52
N ASP A 64 -12.59 15.20 -19.68
CA ASP A 64 -13.77 15.90 -20.15
C ASP A 64 -13.49 17.39 -20.37
N THR A 65 -13.24 17.73 -21.62
CA THR A 65 -13.08 19.12 -22.10
C THR A 65 -14.36 19.65 -22.74
N SER A 66 -15.44 18.88 -22.74
CA SER A 66 -16.70 19.20 -23.43
C SER A 66 -17.72 19.87 -22.52
N GLY A 67 -17.30 20.99 -21.91
CA GLY A 67 -18.19 21.85 -21.14
C GLY A 67 -18.60 21.26 -19.78
N SER A 68 -18.96 22.13 -18.85
CA SER A 68 -19.64 21.78 -17.60
C SER A 68 -20.63 20.65 -17.85
N LEU A 69 -20.38 19.44 -17.34
CA LEU A 69 -21.25 18.28 -17.49
C LEU A 69 -22.65 18.59 -16.91
N ILE A 70 -23.57 19.05 -17.77
CA ILE A 70 -24.98 19.29 -17.41
C ILE A 70 -25.68 17.95 -17.06
N SER A 71 -25.09 16.82 -17.44
CA SER A 71 -25.60 15.48 -17.16
C SER A 71 -24.47 14.55 -16.73
N ALA A 72 -24.71 13.73 -15.71
CA ALA A 72 -23.82 12.65 -15.29
C ALA A 72 -23.42 11.81 -16.52
N PRO A 73 -22.18 11.32 -16.63
CA PRO A 73 -21.80 10.44 -17.73
C PRO A 73 -22.74 9.23 -17.76
N GLN A 74 -23.54 9.13 -18.83
CA GLN A 74 -24.54 8.07 -18.96
C GLN A 74 -23.84 6.72 -19.19
N GLY A 75 -23.75 5.91 -18.13
CA GLY A 75 -23.80 4.46 -18.22
C GLY A 75 -22.52 3.66 -18.52
N SER A 76 -21.32 4.23 -18.63
CA SER A 76 -20.14 3.41 -19.01
C SER A 76 -18.77 3.81 -18.45
N TRP A 77 -18.68 4.85 -17.62
CA TRP A 77 -17.39 5.34 -17.12
C TRP A 77 -16.93 4.58 -15.89
N ARG A 78 -16.64 3.29 -16.05
CA ARG A 78 -16.09 2.44 -15.00
C ARG A 78 -14.61 2.75 -14.80
N PHE A 79 -14.17 2.80 -13.54
CA PHE A 79 -12.74 2.94 -13.25
C PHE A 79 -12.02 1.63 -13.59
N CYS A 80 -11.08 1.70 -14.53
CA CYS A 80 -10.28 0.56 -14.93
C CYS A 80 -8.81 0.97 -15.11
N ILE A 81 -7.89 0.09 -14.69
CA ILE A 81 -6.46 0.22 -14.96
C ILE A 81 -6.00 -1.04 -15.69
N ASN A 82 -5.25 -0.86 -16.77
CA ASN A 82 -4.67 -1.97 -17.52
C ASN A 82 -3.23 -2.22 -17.05
N PHE A 83 -2.98 -3.42 -16.57
CA PHE A 83 -1.65 -3.89 -16.20
C PHE A 83 -1.11 -4.84 -17.24
N VAL A 84 0.21 -4.83 -17.42
CA VAL A 84 0.88 -5.69 -18.40
C VAL A 84 0.76 -7.19 -18.06
N ASP A 85 0.71 -7.51 -16.77
CA ASP A 85 0.77 -8.87 -16.24
C ASP A 85 -0.61 -9.49 -15.97
N VAL A 86 -1.59 -8.69 -15.53
CA VAL A 86 -2.95 -9.15 -15.19
C VAL A 86 -4.04 -8.57 -16.10
N GLY A 87 -3.68 -7.76 -17.08
CA GLY A 87 -4.63 -7.13 -18.00
C GLY A 87 -5.50 -6.07 -17.34
N ASN A 88 -6.71 -5.88 -17.89
CA ASN A 88 -7.61 -4.82 -17.46
C ASN A 88 -8.32 -5.16 -16.15
N GLN A 89 -8.05 -4.37 -15.10
CA GLN A 89 -8.64 -4.50 -13.78
C GLN A 89 -9.58 -3.34 -13.53
N CYS A 90 -10.85 -3.65 -13.33
CA CYS A 90 -11.90 -2.65 -13.13
C CYS A 90 -12.51 -2.71 -11.72
N ASP A 91 -12.89 -1.54 -11.21
CA ASP A 91 -13.70 -1.39 -10.00
C ASP A 91 -15.00 -2.18 -10.09
N THR A 92 -15.45 -2.84 -9.04
CA THR A 92 -16.70 -3.64 -9.05
C THR A 92 -18.00 -2.82 -8.99
N TYR A 93 -17.91 -1.50 -8.77
CA TYR A 93 -19.07 -0.62 -8.67
C TYR A 93 -19.88 -0.54 -9.98
N THR A 94 -21.22 -0.51 -9.87
CA THR A 94 -22.16 -0.47 -10.99
C THR A 94 -22.57 0.96 -11.36
N GLY A 95 -21.60 1.86 -11.44
CA GLY A 95 -21.82 3.28 -11.72
C GLY A 95 -20.58 3.92 -12.33
N TRP A 96 -20.57 5.25 -12.39
CA TRP A 96 -19.43 5.99 -12.92
C TRP A 96 -18.32 6.11 -11.85
N ALA A 97 -17.06 6.20 -12.30
CA ALA A 97 -15.86 6.10 -11.47
C ALA A 97 -15.81 7.14 -10.33
N LEU A 98 -16.43 8.29 -10.55
CA LEU A 98 -16.44 9.44 -9.64
C LEU A 98 -17.80 9.64 -8.94
N GLN A 99 -18.67 8.63 -8.99
CA GLN A 99 -19.95 8.62 -8.29
C GLN A 99 -19.76 8.64 -6.77
N ALA A 100 -20.57 9.41 -6.05
CA ALA A 100 -20.57 9.34 -4.60
C ALA A 100 -20.92 7.91 -4.13
N GLY A 101 -20.07 7.35 -3.27
CA GLY A 101 -20.21 5.95 -2.85
C GLY A 101 -18.88 5.28 -2.54
N ASN A 102 -18.96 3.99 -2.26
CA ASN A 102 -17.79 3.14 -2.00
C ASN A 102 -17.49 2.27 -3.22
N HIS A 103 -16.25 2.33 -3.66
CA HIS A 103 -15.74 1.65 -4.84
C HIS A 103 -14.70 0.63 -4.40
N ASN A 104 -14.77 -0.57 -4.96
CA ASN A 104 -13.87 -1.66 -4.60
C ASN A 104 -12.97 -1.99 -5.79
N ILE A 105 -11.70 -1.64 -5.59
CA ILE A 105 -10.60 -1.77 -6.55
C ILE A 105 -9.56 -2.78 -6.09
N THR A 106 -9.93 -3.70 -5.20
CA THR A 106 -9.02 -4.73 -4.67
C THR A 106 -8.35 -5.54 -5.78
N ASN A 107 -9.04 -5.70 -6.92
CA ASN A 107 -8.51 -6.36 -8.12
C ASN A 107 -7.25 -5.70 -8.70
N ILE A 108 -7.02 -4.41 -8.46
CA ILE A 108 -5.80 -3.71 -8.87
C ILE A 108 -4.56 -4.27 -8.17
N LEU A 109 -4.71 -4.81 -6.96
CA LEU A 109 -3.62 -5.43 -6.23
C LEU A 109 -3.23 -6.81 -6.79
N GLN A 110 -3.90 -7.31 -7.84
CA GLN A 110 -3.51 -8.56 -8.50
C GLN A 110 -2.21 -8.42 -9.30
N SER A 111 -1.85 -7.21 -9.71
CA SER A 111 -0.60 -7.00 -10.45
C SER A 111 0.61 -7.06 -9.52
N GLU A 112 1.75 -7.45 -10.09
CA GLU A 112 3.04 -7.28 -9.45
C GLU A 112 3.44 -5.78 -9.45
N PRO A 113 4.13 -5.30 -8.41
CA PRO A 113 4.60 -6.03 -7.22
C PRO A 113 3.59 -6.11 -6.07
N PHE A 114 2.35 -5.61 -6.24
CA PHE A 114 1.38 -5.49 -5.13
C PHE A 114 0.96 -6.85 -4.58
N LYS A 115 0.70 -7.81 -5.47
CA LYS A 115 0.27 -9.15 -5.07
C LYS A 115 1.29 -9.83 -4.16
N THR A 116 2.57 -9.87 -4.55
CA THR A 116 3.61 -10.54 -3.76
C THR A 116 4.04 -9.73 -2.56
N LYS A 117 4.36 -8.44 -2.74
CA LYS A 117 4.98 -7.64 -1.69
C LYS A 117 3.99 -7.06 -0.69
N LEU A 118 2.77 -6.77 -1.12
CA LEU A 118 1.72 -6.22 -0.26
C LEU A 118 0.81 -7.31 0.31
N CYS A 119 0.35 -8.23 -0.55
CA CYS A 119 -0.70 -9.20 -0.21
C CYS A 119 -0.19 -10.60 0.15
N ASN A 120 1.11 -10.75 0.37
CA ASN A 120 1.76 -12.03 0.67
C ASN A 120 1.39 -13.13 -0.35
N GLY A 121 1.26 -12.76 -1.63
CA GLY A 121 0.96 -13.68 -2.74
C GLY A 121 -0.53 -13.93 -3.02
N SER A 122 -1.44 -13.48 -2.16
CA SER A 122 -2.90 -13.64 -2.35
C SER A 122 -3.66 -12.36 -2.05
N VAL A 123 -4.35 -11.83 -3.07
CA VAL A 123 -5.15 -10.61 -2.96
C VAL A 123 -6.32 -10.75 -1.98
N ALA A 124 -6.76 -11.97 -1.65
CA ALA A 124 -7.76 -12.20 -0.61
C ALA A 124 -7.33 -11.70 0.79
N ASN A 125 -6.02 -11.54 1.02
CA ASN A 125 -5.48 -11.01 2.27
C ASN A 125 -5.47 -9.47 2.32
N CYS A 126 -5.75 -8.82 1.20
CA CYS A 126 -5.76 -7.36 1.08
C CYS A 126 -7.16 -6.85 0.76
N SER A 127 -7.40 -5.58 1.06
CA SER A 127 -8.55 -4.86 0.54
C SER A 127 -8.12 -3.48 0.09
N PHE A 128 -8.50 -3.09 -1.12
CA PHE A 128 -8.31 -1.72 -1.60
C PHE A 128 -9.65 -1.15 -2.05
N THR A 129 -10.09 -0.11 -1.34
CA THR A 129 -11.30 0.62 -1.67
C THR A 129 -11.01 2.12 -1.75
N TYR A 130 -11.86 2.83 -2.47
CA TYR A 130 -11.92 4.27 -2.38
C TYR A 130 -13.36 4.71 -2.17
N THR A 131 -13.53 5.77 -1.39
CA THR A 131 -14.83 6.36 -1.12
C THR A 131 -14.85 7.77 -1.68
N ILE A 132 -15.94 8.09 -2.38
CA ILE A 132 -16.16 9.42 -2.93
C ILE A 132 -17.27 10.09 -2.16
N THR A 133 -16.98 11.28 -1.67
CA THR A 133 -17.96 12.15 -1.02
C THR A 133 -18.05 13.46 -1.77
N ASP A 134 -19.29 13.91 -1.95
CA ASP A 134 -19.55 15.24 -2.51
C ASP A 134 -19.26 16.29 -1.46
N SER A 135 -18.51 17.31 -1.85
CA SER A 135 -18.18 18.46 -1.03
C SER A 135 -18.57 19.74 -1.78
N ASP A 136 -19.17 20.68 -1.05
CA ASP A 136 -19.51 21.98 -1.61
C ASP A 136 -18.24 22.82 -1.75
N CYS A 137 -17.91 23.15 -2.99
CA CYS A 137 -16.77 24.00 -3.34
C CYS A 137 -17.21 25.27 -4.08
N GLY A 138 -18.45 25.72 -3.86
CA GLY A 138 -19.00 26.91 -4.49
C GLY A 138 -19.67 26.66 -5.85
N PHE A 139 -19.74 25.40 -6.30
CA PHE A 139 -20.43 24.97 -7.54
C PHE A 139 -21.72 24.18 -7.28
N GLY A 140 -22.15 24.06 -6.02
CA GLY A 140 -23.38 23.36 -5.61
C GLY A 140 -23.17 21.88 -5.28
N TRP A 141 -24.27 21.12 -5.27
CA TRP A 141 -24.33 19.71 -4.85
C TRP A 141 -24.56 18.76 -6.03
N GLY A 142 -24.27 17.47 -5.84
CA GLY A 142 -24.53 16.43 -6.83
C GLY A 142 -23.50 16.42 -7.97
N LEU A 143 -23.96 16.57 -9.21
CA LEU A 143 -23.11 16.42 -10.41
C LEU A 143 -22.05 17.53 -10.55
N ASN A 144 -22.34 18.72 -10.03
CA ASN A 144 -21.43 19.87 -10.05
C ASN A 144 -20.62 20.02 -8.76
N ALA A 145 -20.80 19.11 -7.79
CA ALA A 145 -20.06 19.15 -6.53
C ALA A 145 -18.60 18.75 -6.74
N CYS A 146 -17.71 19.30 -5.92
CA CYS A 146 -16.36 18.77 -5.85
C CYS A 146 -16.38 17.36 -5.27
N LYS A 147 -15.65 16.45 -5.92
CA LYS A 147 -15.51 15.08 -5.46
C LYS A 147 -14.29 14.97 -4.57
N GLN A 148 -14.50 14.66 -3.30
CA GLN A 148 -13.43 14.29 -2.38
C GLN A 148 -13.27 12.77 -2.42
N VAL A 149 -12.04 12.31 -2.71
CA VAL A 149 -11.71 10.89 -2.80
C VAL A 149 -10.86 10.50 -1.59
N SER A 150 -11.31 9.50 -0.85
CA SER A 150 -10.59 8.90 0.27
C SER A 150 -10.20 7.47 -0.08
N PHE A 151 -8.92 7.11 0.09
CA PHE A 151 -8.40 5.78 -0.21
C PHE A 151 -8.22 4.98 1.07
N THR A 152 -8.70 3.73 1.07
CA THR A 152 -8.49 2.78 2.16
C THR A 152 -7.81 1.53 1.62
N LEU A 153 -6.59 1.28 2.07
CA LEU A 153 -5.78 0.15 1.66
C LEU A 153 -5.38 -0.64 2.91
N ASN A 154 -5.92 -1.85 3.05
CA ASN A 154 -5.57 -2.79 4.11
C ASN A 154 -4.74 -3.91 3.52
N TYR A 155 -3.66 -4.25 4.22
CA TYR A 155 -2.73 -5.31 3.86
C TYR A 155 -2.19 -5.98 5.13
N PRO A 156 -1.80 -7.27 5.06
CA PRO A 156 -1.19 -7.96 6.18
C PRO A 156 0.23 -7.45 6.45
N ASP A 157 0.64 -7.48 7.72
CA ASP A 157 2.03 -7.23 8.14
C ASP A 157 3.02 -8.27 7.57
#